data_AF-S8CCD6-F1
#
_entry.id   AF-S8CCD6-F1
#
_cell.length_a   1.000
_cell.length_b   1.000
_cell.length_c   1.000
_cell.angle_alpha   90.00
_cell.angle_beta   90.00
_cell.angle_gamma   90.00
#
_symmetry.space_group_name_H-M   'P 1'
#
loop_
_entity.id
_entity.type
_entity.pdbx_description
1 polymer ?
#
loop_
_entity_poly.entity_id
_entity_poly.type
_entity_poly.pdbx_seq_one_letter_code
_entity_poly.pdbx_strand_id
1 'polypeptide(L)'
;QLTRRGGGIIMAQAARQRRASPTDLQTTPPPPYSKLDKPGSSSGDGDRGLGWFLPLVSLGLLRYMSASSNIIHDCDEVFNYWEPLHFLLYKSGFQTWEYSSQFALRSYLYLLFHNIVGWPASQWFQEEKVRVFYAVRTFLCVLSVISDAALVVAVSRKYGRRLASYALAMLCLTSGCFFASTSFLPSSFSMYAMSLSSALLLFDKPVAAVSVAASGVILGWPFSILAFLPVTIFSLFRCFKLSFLSGLVTSLSLMALSAVVDYFFYGKWTSSIINLLIYNVLGGGESHLYGVEGPLFYLKNGFNNFNFCFILALLFIVILPAVKRKYYPELLVTVSPIYIWLVFMSLQPHKEERFLYPIYPLICVAASAVIESFPDLFKDKYSPDEKSILVLMAKGLRPIVLGLILCASHSRTFSLINGYSAPLEIYKHFEHHDDVGEGAVVCVGSEWHRFPSSFFIPEYINEVRWIDDGFRGLLPFPFNSSLGGTSAAPSYFNDKNQASDKQY
;
A
#
# COMPACT_ATOMS: atom_id res chain seq x y z
N GLN A 1 -41.56 66.70 1.49
CA GLN A 1 -41.65 66.95 2.96
C GLN A 1 -40.24 66.86 3.50
N LEU A 2 -39.54 68.01 3.60
CA LEU A 2 -39.33 68.82 4.82
C LEU A 2 -38.12 68.32 5.64
N THR A 3 -36.92 68.90 5.42
CA THR A 3 -36.22 69.90 6.29
C THR A 3 -35.19 69.24 7.21
N ARG A 4 -33.98 69.76 7.53
CA ARG A 4 -33.38 71.11 7.67
C ARG A 4 -31.84 70.89 7.69
N ARG A 5 -31.00 71.61 6.94
CA ARG A 5 -30.36 72.95 7.17
C ARG A 5 -29.22 73.01 8.22
N GLY A 6 -28.06 73.47 7.75
CA GLY A 6 -26.93 74.07 8.49
C GLY A 6 -25.59 73.45 8.04
N GLY A 7 -24.65 74.10 7.36
CA GLY A 7 -24.35 75.53 7.15
C GLY A 7 -22.92 75.80 7.65
N GLY A 8 -21.94 75.97 6.75
CA GLY A 8 -20.56 76.31 7.11
C GLY A 8 -19.59 76.28 5.91
N ILE A 9 -19.35 77.45 5.32
CA ILE A 9 -18.50 77.78 4.17
C ILE A 9 -17.09 78.12 4.66
N ILE A 10 -15.99 77.72 3.98
CA ILE A 10 -14.85 78.61 3.62
C ILE A 10 -14.19 78.16 2.28
N MET A 11 -14.05 79.17 1.42
CA MET A 11 -13.32 79.35 0.13
C MET A 11 -11.98 78.60 -0.03
N ALA A 12 -11.40 78.37 -1.22
CA ALA A 12 -11.32 79.24 -2.40
C ALA A 12 -10.82 78.50 -3.66
N GLN A 13 -11.31 78.97 -4.82
CA GLN A 13 -10.58 79.28 -6.08
C GLN A 13 -9.74 78.18 -6.78
N ALA A 14 -9.74 78.01 -8.11
CA ALA A 14 -10.42 78.70 -9.21
C ALA A 14 -10.30 77.85 -10.50
N ALA A 15 -11.37 77.93 -11.31
CA ALA A 15 -11.45 78.00 -12.78
C ALA A 15 -10.15 77.75 -13.60
N ARG A 16 -10.14 77.04 -14.73
CA ARG A 16 -10.95 77.34 -15.94
C ARG A 16 -10.84 76.21 -16.97
N GLN A 17 -11.99 75.81 -17.51
CA GLN A 17 -12.14 75.10 -18.78
C GLN A 17 -11.59 75.92 -19.96
N ARG A 18 -11.12 75.26 -21.02
CA ARG A 18 -11.58 75.48 -22.42
C ARG A 18 -11.04 74.39 -23.36
N ARG A 19 -11.96 73.67 -24.00
CA ARG A 19 -11.75 72.89 -25.23
C ARG A 19 -12.01 73.78 -26.44
N ALA A 20 -11.20 73.64 -27.49
CA ALA A 20 -11.51 73.85 -28.91
C ALA A 20 -10.28 73.31 -29.70
N SER A 21 -10.34 72.16 -30.38
CA SER A 21 -10.84 71.88 -31.75
C SER A 21 -9.67 71.70 -32.74
N PRO A 22 -9.85 70.91 -33.82
CA PRO A 22 -8.80 70.11 -34.43
C PRO A 22 -8.25 70.69 -35.75
N THR A 23 -7.35 69.92 -36.37
CA THR A 23 -6.83 69.94 -37.76
C THR A 23 -5.46 70.63 -37.95
N ASP A 24 -4.41 69.84 -38.17
CA ASP A 24 -3.76 69.78 -39.48
C ASP A 24 -2.86 68.53 -39.61
N LEU A 25 -2.97 67.88 -40.77
CA LEU A 25 -2.23 66.70 -41.21
C LEU A 25 -0.84 67.12 -41.70
N GLN A 26 0.23 66.46 -41.22
CA GLN A 26 1.41 66.18 -42.04
C GLN A 26 2.20 64.97 -41.50
N THR A 27 2.41 64.03 -42.40
CA THR A 27 3.08 62.73 -42.28
C THR A 27 4.57 62.83 -41.95
N THR A 28 5.02 62.11 -40.92
CA THR A 28 6.43 61.74 -40.68
C THR A 28 6.54 60.23 -40.41
N PRO A 29 7.62 59.56 -40.87
CA PRO A 29 7.72 58.09 -40.86
C PRO A 29 7.96 57.54 -39.44
N PRO A 30 7.56 56.29 -39.13
CA PRO A 30 7.75 55.73 -37.80
C PRO A 30 9.25 55.43 -37.53
N PRO A 31 9.72 55.60 -36.29
CA PRO A 31 11.08 55.24 -35.90
C PRO A 31 11.28 53.71 -35.92
N PRO A 32 12.53 53.23 -36.01
CA PRO A 32 12.82 51.81 -36.14
C PRO A 32 12.42 51.02 -34.90
N TYR A 33 11.72 49.91 -35.13
CA TYR A 33 11.26 48.93 -34.13
C TYR A 33 12.42 48.47 -33.23
N SER A 34 12.47 48.94 -31.98
CA SER A 34 13.28 48.32 -30.94
C SER A 34 12.55 47.07 -30.43
N LYS A 35 13.23 45.92 -30.48
CA LYS A 35 12.78 44.63 -29.93
C LYS A 35 12.79 44.60 -28.40
N LEU A 36 12.21 45.61 -27.76
CA LEU A 36 12.07 45.69 -26.30
C LEU A 36 10.70 46.28 -26.01
N ASP A 37 9.69 45.42 -26.12
CA ASP A 37 8.39 45.49 -25.41
C ASP A 37 7.42 44.53 -26.11
N LYS A 38 7.73 43.24 -26.01
CA LYS A 38 6.70 42.21 -26.07
C LYS A 38 6.24 42.01 -24.63
N PRO A 39 4.95 42.18 -24.29
CA PRO A 39 4.45 41.70 -23.01
C PRO A 39 4.77 40.20 -22.98
N GLY A 40 5.61 39.79 -22.02
CA GLY A 40 6.08 38.43 -21.92
C GLY A 40 4.88 37.50 -21.94
N SER A 41 4.76 36.68 -22.99
CA SER A 41 3.90 35.50 -22.90
C SER A 41 4.37 34.75 -21.66
N SER A 42 3.46 34.47 -20.76
CA SER A 42 3.68 33.63 -19.59
C SER A 42 4.03 32.19 -20.01
N SER A 43 5.22 32.00 -20.59
CA SER A 43 5.87 30.72 -20.76
C SER A 43 6.67 30.42 -19.50
N GLY A 44 5.95 30.38 -18.38
CA GLY A 44 6.44 30.05 -17.05
C GLY A 44 5.82 28.75 -16.52
N ASP A 45 5.46 27.81 -17.40
CA ASP A 45 5.02 26.46 -17.01
C ASP A 45 6.21 25.47 -16.92
N GLY A 46 7.36 26.00 -16.53
CA GLY A 46 8.57 25.23 -16.26
C GLY A 46 8.46 24.56 -14.90
N ASP A 47 8.05 23.29 -14.92
CA ASP A 47 8.31 22.28 -13.88
C ASP A 47 7.45 22.34 -12.61
N ARG A 48 6.12 22.54 -12.76
CA ARG A 48 5.19 22.13 -11.69
C ARG A 48 5.15 20.59 -11.65
N GLY A 49 5.67 20.01 -10.56
CA GLY A 49 5.51 18.59 -10.26
C GLY A 49 4.05 18.15 -10.29
N LEU A 50 3.80 16.84 -10.40
CA LEU A 50 2.46 16.26 -10.41
C LEU A 50 1.65 16.74 -9.20
N GLY A 51 0.49 17.33 -9.47
CA GLY A 51 -0.52 17.61 -8.45
C GLY A 51 -1.16 16.31 -7.95
N TRP A 52 -1.82 16.37 -6.79
CA TRP A 52 -2.47 15.22 -6.15
C TRP A 52 -3.57 14.56 -6.98
N PHE A 53 -4.25 15.34 -7.83
CA PHE A 53 -5.41 14.86 -8.60
C PHE A 53 -5.08 13.66 -9.49
N LEU A 54 -4.01 13.75 -10.29
CA LEU A 54 -3.67 12.68 -11.24
C LEU A 54 -3.31 11.36 -10.52
N PRO A 55 -2.37 11.32 -9.54
CA PRO A 55 -2.09 10.10 -8.80
C PRO A 55 -3.30 9.54 -8.07
N LEU A 56 -4.12 10.38 -7.41
CA LEU A 56 -5.30 9.92 -6.67
C LEU A 56 -6.34 9.28 -7.59
N VAL A 57 -6.62 9.88 -8.75
CA VAL A 57 -7.61 9.34 -9.70
C VAL A 57 -7.09 8.08 -10.39
N SER A 58 -5.83 8.11 -10.87
CA SER A 58 -5.25 6.96 -11.56
C SER A 58 -5.10 5.75 -10.63
N LEU A 59 -4.53 5.93 -9.44
CA LEU A 59 -4.46 4.85 -8.46
C LEU A 59 -5.86 4.46 -8.00
N GLY A 60 -6.75 5.43 -7.70
CA GLY A 60 -8.11 5.16 -7.27
C GLY A 60 -8.86 4.21 -8.21
N LEU A 61 -8.81 4.46 -9.52
CA LEU A 61 -9.44 3.61 -10.51
C LEU A 61 -8.87 2.18 -10.51
N LEU A 62 -7.54 2.04 -10.61
CA LEU A 62 -6.90 0.72 -10.75
C LEU A 62 -6.91 -0.08 -9.43
N ARG A 63 -6.83 0.59 -8.29
CA ARG A 63 -6.94 -0.02 -6.95
C ARG A 63 -8.38 -0.42 -6.65
N TYR A 64 -9.37 0.34 -7.13
CA TYR A 64 -10.77 -0.06 -7.04
C TYR A 64 -11.06 -1.31 -7.90
N MET A 65 -10.50 -1.38 -9.12
CA MET A 65 -10.54 -2.61 -9.92
C MET A 65 -9.97 -3.78 -9.11
N SER A 66 -8.81 -3.60 -8.48
CA SER A 66 -8.26 -4.63 -7.57
C SER A 66 -9.22 -4.98 -6.43
N ALA A 67 -9.82 -4.00 -5.74
CA ALA A 67 -10.75 -4.29 -4.64
C ALA A 67 -11.94 -5.15 -5.09
N SER A 68 -12.42 -4.95 -6.33
CA SER A 68 -13.56 -5.67 -6.90
C SER A 68 -13.21 -7.04 -7.48
N SER A 69 -12.05 -7.18 -8.14
CA SER A 69 -11.72 -8.35 -8.97
C SER A 69 -10.52 -9.16 -8.49
N ASN A 70 -9.81 -8.72 -7.44
CA ASN A 70 -8.68 -9.46 -6.90
C ASN A 70 -9.15 -10.77 -6.27
N ILE A 71 -8.41 -11.84 -6.52
CA ILE A 71 -8.59 -13.12 -5.85
C ILE A 71 -8.02 -13.07 -4.42
N ILE A 72 -8.16 -14.15 -3.68
CA ILE A 72 -7.46 -14.33 -2.40
C ILE A 72 -6.31 -15.30 -2.66
N HIS A 73 -5.08 -14.82 -2.49
CA HIS A 73 -3.87 -15.57 -2.87
C HIS A 73 -3.31 -16.43 -1.73
N ASP A 74 -3.71 -16.12 -0.50
CA ASP A 74 -3.11 -16.67 0.71
C ASP A 74 -4.21 -17.10 1.69
N CYS A 75 -4.15 -18.33 2.18
CA CYS A 75 -5.10 -18.86 3.13
C CYS A 75 -5.03 -18.15 4.49
N ASP A 76 -3.88 -17.57 4.85
CA ASP A 76 -3.79 -16.74 6.04
C ASP A 76 -4.56 -15.44 5.92
N GLU A 77 -4.72 -14.89 4.71
CA GLU A 77 -5.60 -13.73 4.52
C GLU A 77 -7.01 -14.08 5.02
N VAL A 78 -7.46 -15.31 4.71
CA VAL A 78 -8.76 -15.83 5.12
C VAL A 78 -8.78 -16.16 6.60
N PHE A 79 -8.01 -17.16 7.02
CA PHE A 79 -8.17 -17.77 8.35
C PHE A 79 -7.55 -16.94 9.48
N ASN A 80 -6.63 -16.03 9.17
CA ASN A 80 -6.04 -15.15 10.18
C ASN A 80 -6.63 -13.73 10.19
N TYR A 81 -7.42 -13.31 9.20
CA TYR A 81 -7.98 -11.96 9.18
C TYR A 81 -9.45 -11.90 8.80
N TRP A 82 -9.87 -12.45 7.66
CA TRP A 82 -11.28 -12.44 7.26
C TRP A 82 -12.16 -13.23 8.24
N GLU A 83 -11.78 -14.44 8.61
CA GLU A 83 -12.56 -15.31 9.50
C GLU A 83 -12.66 -14.78 10.94
N PRO A 84 -11.55 -14.34 11.58
CA PRO A 84 -11.64 -13.63 12.85
C PRO A 84 -12.47 -12.35 12.78
N LEU A 85 -12.37 -11.55 11.72
CA LEU A 85 -13.23 -10.37 11.56
C LEU A 85 -14.70 -10.76 11.42
N HIS A 86 -14.99 -11.82 10.65
CA HIS A 86 -16.34 -12.38 10.53
C HIS A 86 -16.88 -12.81 11.90
N PHE A 87 -16.05 -13.44 12.75
CA PHE A 87 -16.44 -13.80 14.11
C PHE A 87 -16.74 -12.58 14.99
N LEU A 88 -15.95 -11.50 14.87
CA LEU A 88 -16.23 -10.27 15.62
C LEU A 88 -17.59 -9.66 15.23
N LEU A 89 -17.94 -9.71 13.94
CA LEU A 89 -19.15 -9.12 13.37
C LEU A 89 -20.40 -9.98 13.56
N TYR A 90 -20.30 -11.29 13.31
CA TYR A 90 -21.44 -12.20 13.19
C TYR A 90 -21.43 -13.37 14.19
N LYS A 91 -20.42 -13.45 15.06
CA LYS A 91 -20.26 -14.54 16.05
C LYS A 91 -20.12 -15.94 15.45
N SER A 92 -19.73 -16.01 14.18
CA SER A 92 -19.39 -17.23 13.44
C SER A 92 -18.12 -17.02 12.62
N GLY A 93 -17.43 -18.09 12.24
CA GLY A 93 -16.17 -18.04 11.49
C GLY A 93 -15.08 -18.89 12.13
N PHE A 94 -13.96 -19.02 11.43
CA PHE A 94 -12.84 -19.87 11.84
C PHE A 94 -11.72 -19.11 12.57
N GLN A 95 -10.99 -19.85 13.42
CA GLN A 95 -9.74 -19.44 14.05
C GLN A 95 -8.64 -20.47 13.79
N THR A 96 -7.43 -19.97 13.69
CA THR A 96 -6.21 -20.77 13.76
C THR A 96 -5.75 -20.88 15.22
N TRP A 97 -4.77 -21.76 15.47
CA TRP A 97 -4.12 -21.87 16.78
C TRP A 97 -3.46 -20.56 17.24
N GLU A 98 -3.11 -19.67 16.29
CA GLU A 98 -2.48 -18.38 16.57
C GLU A 98 -3.41 -17.40 17.31
N TYR A 99 -4.73 -17.61 17.20
CA TYR A 99 -5.78 -16.87 17.94
C TYR A 99 -6.25 -17.57 19.21
N SER A 100 -5.75 -18.77 19.51
CA SER A 100 -6.02 -19.40 20.80
C SER A 100 -5.38 -18.58 21.91
N SER A 101 -6.11 -18.32 23.01
CA SER A 101 -5.62 -17.51 24.11
C SER A 101 -4.42 -18.12 24.80
N GLN A 102 -4.11 -19.40 24.61
CA GLN A 102 -2.85 -20.01 25.03
C GLN A 102 -1.64 -19.34 24.38
N PHE A 103 -1.65 -19.19 23.06
CA PHE A 103 -0.52 -18.73 22.25
C PHE A 103 -0.57 -17.22 21.97
N ALA A 104 -1.76 -16.69 21.65
CA ALA A 104 -2.01 -15.28 21.42
C ALA A 104 -0.95 -14.62 20.53
N LEU A 105 -0.81 -15.07 19.28
CA LEU A 105 0.22 -14.58 18.33
C LEU A 105 -0.30 -13.49 17.39
N ARG A 106 -1.62 -13.39 17.21
CA ARG A 106 -2.25 -12.38 16.35
C ARG A 106 -2.86 -11.25 17.18
N SER A 107 -2.71 -10.00 16.75
CA SER A 107 -3.28 -8.87 17.48
C SER A 107 -4.72 -8.61 17.05
N TYR A 108 -5.65 -8.59 18.00
CA TYR A 108 -7.02 -8.15 17.74
C TYR A 108 -7.09 -6.65 17.41
N LEU A 109 -6.08 -5.85 17.79
CA LEU A 109 -6.04 -4.42 17.44
C LEU A 109 -6.02 -4.21 15.92
N TYR A 110 -5.33 -5.07 15.18
CA TYR A 110 -5.31 -5.01 13.72
C TYR A 110 -6.71 -5.27 13.12
N LEU A 111 -7.45 -6.25 13.66
CA LEU A 111 -8.83 -6.50 13.25
C LEU A 111 -9.74 -5.32 13.59
N LEU A 112 -9.63 -4.77 14.81
CA LEU A 112 -10.44 -3.63 15.25
C LEU A 112 -10.23 -2.40 14.36
N PHE A 113 -9.01 -2.14 13.89
CA PHE A 113 -8.74 -1.05 12.97
C PHE A 113 -9.55 -1.18 11.67
N HIS A 114 -9.68 -2.39 11.13
CA HIS A 114 -10.49 -2.64 9.93
C HIS A 114 -11.99 -2.73 10.24
N ASN A 115 -12.32 -3.14 11.47
CA ASN A 115 -13.68 -3.17 11.97
C ASN A 115 -14.30 -1.76 12.10
N ILE A 116 -13.50 -0.69 12.08
CA ILE A 116 -13.99 0.70 11.97
C ILE A 116 -14.89 0.87 10.75
N VAL A 117 -14.61 0.14 9.66
CA VAL A 117 -15.46 0.13 8.44
C VAL A 117 -16.34 -1.12 8.39
N GLY A 118 -15.84 -2.27 8.85
CA GLY A 118 -16.60 -3.52 8.85
C GLY A 118 -17.88 -3.47 9.68
N TRP A 119 -17.83 -2.91 10.89
CA TRP A 119 -18.99 -2.87 11.80
C TRP A 119 -20.11 -1.95 11.30
N PRO A 120 -19.86 -0.68 10.90
CA PRO A 120 -20.92 0.13 10.29
C PRO A 120 -21.49 -0.50 9.02
N ALA A 121 -20.65 -1.13 8.20
CA ALA A 121 -21.10 -1.82 6.99
C ALA A 121 -22.00 -3.02 7.31
N SER A 122 -21.71 -3.81 8.36
CA SER A 122 -22.59 -4.91 8.75
C SER A 122 -23.95 -4.43 9.26
N GLN A 123 -24.00 -3.27 9.93
CA GLN A 123 -25.28 -2.68 10.33
C GLN A 123 -26.08 -2.15 9.14
N TRP A 124 -25.40 -1.67 8.10
CA TRP A 124 -26.03 -1.09 6.91
C TRP A 124 -26.51 -2.16 5.91
N PHE A 125 -25.70 -3.20 5.69
CA PHE A 125 -25.95 -4.23 4.69
C PHE A 125 -26.56 -5.52 5.29
N GLN A 126 -26.68 -5.62 6.62
CA GLN A 126 -27.29 -6.72 7.38
C GLN A 126 -27.09 -8.13 6.77
N GLU A 127 -28.01 -8.58 5.93
CA GLU A 127 -28.00 -9.92 5.32
C GLU A 127 -26.94 -10.08 4.22
N GLU A 128 -26.47 -9.00 3.60
CA GLU A 128 -25.53 -9.01 2.46
C GLU A 128 -24.07 -8.98 2.93
N LYS A 129 -23.63 -10.05 3.60
CA LYS A 129 -22.27 -10.22 4.14
C LYS A 129 -21.16 -9.95 3.10
N VAL A 130 -21.38 -10.35 1.84
CA VAL A 130 -20.45 -10.09 0.73
C VAL A 130 -20.18 -8.59 0.52
N ARG A 131 -21.18 -7.71 0.70
CA ARG A 131 -20.98 -6.26 0.58
C ARG A 131 -20.08 -5.71 1.70
N VAL A 132 -20.15 -6.29 2.90
CA VAL A 132 -19.27 -5.94 4.03
C VAL A 132 -17.82 -6.32 3.73
N PHE A 133 -17.60 -7.50 3.15
CA PHE A 133 -16.28 -7.92 2.66
C PHE A 133 -15.70 -6.90 1.67
N TYR A 134 -16.48 -6.48 0.67
CA TYR A 134 -16.04 -5.47 -0.31
C TYR A 134 -15.90 -4.06 0.28
N ALA A 135 -16.65 -3.71 1.33
CA ALA A 135 -16.46 -2.45 2.04
C ALA A 135 -15.08 -2.39 2.73
N VAL A 136 -14.65 -3.48 3.38
CA VAL A 136 -13.31 -3.59 3.97
C VAL A 136 -12.22 -3.57 2.90
N ARG A 137 -12.40 -4.28 1.77
CA ARG A 137 -11.45 -4.17 0.63
C ARG A 137 -11.37 -2.77 0.05
N THR A 138 -12.48 -2.06 -0.01
CA THR A 138 -12.51 -0.66 -0.46
C THR A 138 -11.74 0.24 0.52
N PHE A 139 -11.82 -0.02 1.82
CA PHE A 139 -11.02 0.68 2.83
C PHE A 139 -9.51 0.44 2.63
N LEU A 140 -9.08 -0.81 2.41
CA LEU A 140 -7.68 -1.15 2.07
C LEU A 140 -7.21 -0.41 0.80
N CYS A 141 -8.06 -0.38 -0.23
CA CYS A 141 -7.84 0.37 -1.46
C CYS A 141 -7.60 1.87 -1.17
N VAL A 142 -8.45 2.51 -0.36
CA VAL A 142 -8.28 3.93 0.00
C VAL A 142 -6.96 4.19 0.72
N LEU A 143 -6.57 3.33 1.67
CA LEU A 143 -5.29 3.45 2.37
C LEU A 143 -4.12 3.35 1.39
N SER A 144 -4.14 2.36 0.48
CA SER A 144 -3.13 2.19 -0.56
C SER A 144 -3.04 3.40 -1.50
N VAL A 145 -4.18 3.94 -1.96
CA VAL A 145 -4.24 5.09 -2.85
C VAL A 145 -3.62 6.32 -2.19
N ILE A 146 -3.97 6.59 -0.93
CA ILE A 146 -3.43 7.76 -0.20
C ILE A 146 -1.92 7.62 0.00
N SER A 147 -1.44 6.44 0.43
CA SER A 147 0.00 6.24 0.69
C SER A 147 0.83 6.32 -0.59
N ASP A 148 0.38 5.68 -1.67
CA ASP A 148 1.13 5.62 -2.93
C ASP A 148 1.03 6.95 -3.70
N ALA A 149 -0.11 7.65 -3.65
CA ALA A 149 -0.23 8.99 -4.21
C ALA A 149 0.71 9.97 -3.49
N ALA A 150 0.82 9.89 -2.17
CA ALA A 150 1.78 10.70 -1.42
C ALA A 150 3.22 10.42 -1.89
N LEU A 151 3.58 9.15 -2.08
CA LEU A 151 4.91 8.76 -2.59
C LEU A 151 5.17 9.33 -3.99
N VAL A 152 4.22 9.18 -4.92
CA VAL A 152 4.33 9.71 -6.29
C VAL A 152 4.47 11.23 -6.30
N VAL A 153 3.67 11.94 -5.49
CA VAL A 153 3.75 13.41 -5.39
C VAL A 153 5.08 13.84 -4.79
N ALA A 154 5.58 13.16 -3.76
CA ALA A 154 6.87 13.46 -3.15
C ALA A 154 8.03 13.25 -4.13
N VAL A 155 8.01 12.13 -4.84
CA VAL A 155 8.96 11.82 -5.91
C VAL A 155 8.88 12.87 -7.02
N SER A 156 7.69 13.31 -7.41
CA SER A 156 7.53 14.31 -8.47
C SER A 156 8.07 15.67 -8.09
N ARG A 157 7.89 16.09 -6.83
CA ARG A 157 8.40 17.39 -6.35
C ARG A 157 9.92 17.40 -6.25
N LYS A 158 10.53 16.24 -5.94
CA LYS A 158 11.98 16.15 -5.71
C LYS A 158 12.79 15.79 -6.95
N TYR A 159 12.28 14.90 -7.81
CA TYR A 159 13.02 14.34 -8.94
C TYR A 159 12.38 14.63 -10.31
N GLY A 160 11.28 15.38 -10.33
CA GLY A 160 10.61 15.83 -11.53
C GLY A 160 9.47 14.93 -11.98
N ARG A 161 8.60 15.51 -12.81
CA ARG A 161 7.34 14.89 -13.28
C ARG A 161 7.54 13.55 -14.00
N ARG A 162 8.62 13.41 -14.79
CA ARG A 162 8.82 12.24 -15.65
C ARG A 162 9.05 10.95 -14.85
N LEU A 163 9.97 10.99 -13.88
CA LEU A 163 10.26 9.86 -13.00
C LEU A 163 9.00 9.46 -12.20
N ALA A 164 8.27 10.45 -11.68
CA ALA A 164 7.03 10.20 -10.96
C ALA A 164 5.92 9.63 -11.84
N SER A 165 5.79 10.05 -13.10
CA SER A 165 4.84 9.45 -14.05
C SER A 165 5.15 7.98 -14.33
N TYR A 166 6.44 7.61 -14.46
CA TYR A 166 6.84 6.21 -14.60
C TYR A 166 6.51 5.39 -13.35
N ALA A 167 6.78 5.95 -12.17
CA ALA A 167 6.48 5.31 -10.89
C ALA A 167 4.96 5.12 -10.75
N LEU A 168 4.16 6.14 -11.06
CA LEU A 168 2.71 6.09 -11.04
C LEU A 168 2.17 4.99 -11.98
N ALA A 169 2.66 4.95 -13.22
CA ALA A 169 2.22 3.95 -14.19
C ALA A 169 2.53 2.52 -13.71
N MET A 170 3.72 2.29 -13.15
CA MET A 170 4.09 0.99 -12.60
C MET A 170 3.32 0.65 -11.33
N LEU A 171 3.11 1.57 -10.40
CA LEU A 171 2.26 1.36 -9.22
C LEU A 171 0.82 0.99 -9.59
N CYS A 172 0.29 1.56 -10.67
CA CYS A 172 -1.06 1.27 -11.16
C CYS A 172 -1.21 -0.11 -11.82
N LEU A 173 -0.19 -0.56 -12.56
CA LEU A 173 -0.33 -1.68 -13.50
C LEU A 173 0.58 -2.88 -13.23
N THR A 174 1.55 -2.78 -12.31
CA THR A 174 2.36 -3.94 -11.92
C THR A 174 1.53 -4.95 -11.14
N SER A 175 1.70 -6.23 -11.48
CA SER A 175 0.91 -7.33 -10.93
C SER A 175 1.06 -7.43 -9.40
N GLY A 176 2.30 -7.32 -8.89
CA GLY A 176 2.55 -7.39 -7.45
C GLY A 176 1.84 -6.28 -6.68
N CYS A 177 1.91 -5.04 -7.17
CA CYS A 177 1.19 -3.93 -6.57
C CYS A 177 -0.32 -4.16 -6.62
N PHE A 178 -0.88 -4.56 -7.77
CA PHE A 178 -2.31 -4.76 -7.94
C PHE A 178 -2.87 -5.70 -6.86
N PHE A 179 -2.25 -6.86 -6.65
CA PHE A 179 -2.71 -7.85 -5.67
C PHE A 179 -2.43 -7.45 -4.23
N ALA A 180 -1.21 -6.98 -3.92
CA ALA A 180 -0.87 -6.59 -2.55
C ALA A 180 -1.73 -5.45 -1.99
N SER A 181 -2.23 -4.56 -2.85
CA SER A 181 -2.93 -3.36 -2.42
C SER A 181 -4.30 -3.55 -1.79
N THR A 182 -4.95 -4.70 -1.99
CA THR A 182 -6.31 -4.98 -1.47
C THR A 182 -6.38 -6.33 -0.75
N SER A 183 -5.23 -6.93 -0.46
CA SER A 183 -5.12 -8.08 0.44
C SER A 183 -5.21 -7.63 1.90
N PHE A 184 -6.06 -8.30 2.67
CA PHE A 184 -6.24 -8.02 4.10
C PHE A 184 -5.14 -8.68 4.93
N LEU A 185 -3.91 -8.17 4.78
CA LEU A 185 -2.72 -8.70 5.43
C LEU A 185 -1.92 -7.58 6.13
N PRO A 186 -1.29 -7.86 7.28
CA PRO A 186 -0.45 -6.87 7.94
C PRO A 186 0.78 -6.48 7.11
N SER A 187 1.24 -7.34 6.20
CA SER A 187 2.29 -6.99 5.23
C SER A 187 1.84 -5.93 4.22
N SER A 188 0.58 -5.94 3.79
CA SER A 188 -0.03 -4.87 2.99
C SER A 188 -0.13 -3.57 3.79
N PHE A 189 -0.48 -3.64 5.08
CA PHE A 189 -0.47 -2.46 5.95
C PHE A 189 0.94 -1.87 6.10
N SER A 190 1.95 -2.71 6.34
CA SER A 190 3.36 -2.29 6.36
C SER A 190 3.81 -1.70 5.02
N MET A 191 3.29 -2.20 3.88
CA MET A 191 3.52 -1.61 2.56
C MET A 191 2.96 -0.19 2.46
N TYR A 192 1.72 0.06 2.90
CA TYR A 192 1.14 1.41 2.92
C TYR A 192 1.97 2.35 3.80
N ALA A 193 2.36 1.89 4.99
CA ALA A 193 3.21 2.65 5.90
C ALA A 193 4.60 2.91 5.31
N MET A 194 5.19 1.97 4.55
CA MET A 194 6.47 2.16 3.87
C MET A 194 6.36 3.24 2.78
N SER A 195 5.32 3.18 1.95
CA SER A 195 5.04 4.22 0.94
C SER A 195 4.89 5.58 1.58
N LEU A 196 4.06 5.69 2.63
CA LEU A 196 3.79 6.97 3.29
C LEU A 196 4.99 7.50 4.07
N SER A 197 5.73 6.64 4.79
CA SER A 197 6.96 7.03 5.50
C SER A 197 8.03 7.53 4.53
N SER A 198 8.21 6.83 3.40
CA SER A 198 9.09 7.25 2.31
C SER A 198 8.66 8.58 1.70
N ALA A 199 7.35 8.77 1.47
CA ALA A 199 6.82 10.03 0.98
C ALA A 199 7.09 11.20 1.95
N LEU A 200 6.85 10.99 3.24
CA LEU A 200 7.08 11.98 4.30
C LEU A 200 8.56 12.33 4.44
N LEU A 201 9.46 11.36 4.28
CA LEU A 201 10.89 11.63 4.21
C LEU A 201 11.22 12.55 3.03
N LEU A 202 10.68 12.24 1.84
CA LEU A 202 10.90 13.04 0.63
C LEU A 202 10.23 14.42 0.68
N PHE A 203 9.17 14.60 1.47
CA PHE A 203 8.57 15.89 1.81
C PHE A 203 9.32 16.65 2.92
N ASP A 204 10.49 16.18 3.36
CA ASP A 204 11.29 16.75 4.44
C ASP A 204 10.52 16.84 5.78
N LYS A 205 9.67 15.85 6.07
CA LYS A 205 8.92 15.69 7.32
C LYS A 205 9.41 14.47 8.13
N PRO A 206 10.65 14.50 8.67
CA PRO A 206 11.27 13.33 9.31
C PRO A 206 10.51 12.83 10.55
N VAL A 207 9.91 13.74 11.33
CA VAL A 207 9.15 13.40 12.54
C VAL A 207 7.96 12.50 12.20
N ALA A 208 7.16 12.91 11.21
CA ALA A 208 6.02 12.13 10.74
C ALA A 208 6.45 10.83 10.07
N ALA A 209 7.57 10.83 9.33
CA ALA A 209 8.11 9.63 8.71
C ALA A 209 8.43 8.53 9.75
N VAL A 210 9.04 8.91 10.88
CA VAL A 210 9.35 7.97 11.98
C VAL A 210 8.08 7.48 12.69
N SER A 211 7.10 8.35 12.93
CA SER A 211 5.82 7.94 13.53
C SER A 211 5.05 6.94 12.66
N VAL A 212 5.00 7.19 11.34
CA VAL A 212 4.37 6.27 10.38
C VAL A 212 5.14 4.95 10.29
N ALA A 213 6.48 4.99 10.31
CA ALA A 213 7.30 3.77 10.34
C ALA A 213 7.01 2.92 11.59
N ALA A 214 6.97 3.54 12.78
CA ALA A 214 6.61 2.86 14.02
C ALA A 214 5.21 2.22 13.95
N SER A 215 4.24 2.95 13.39
CA SER A 215 2.88 2.44 13.18
C SER A 215 2.84 1.23 12.23
N GLY A 216 3.59 1.29 11.13
CA GLY A 216 3.71 0.21 10.14
C GLY A 216 4.36 -1.07 10.68
N VAL A 217 5.29 -0.93 11.63
CA VAL A 217 5.95 -2.06 12.31
C VAL A 217 5.03 -2.68 13.36
N ILE A 218 4.37 -1.87 14.18
CA ILE A 218 3.62 -2.36 15.34
C ILE A 218 2.23 -2.88 14.94
N LEU A 219 1.49 -2.13 14.11
CA LEU A 219 0.15 -2.54 13.67
C LEU A 219 0.21 -3.48 12.45
N GLY A 220 1.18 -3.27 11.57
CA GLY A 220 1.38 -4.14 10.42
C GLY A 220 2.17 -5.37 10.83
N TRP A 221 3.47 -5.38 10.53
CA TRP A 221 4.29 -6.55 10.72
C TRP A 221 5.58 -6.22 11.47
N PRO A 222 5.80 -6.75 12.70
CA PRO A 222 6.94 -6.39 13.54
C PRO A 222 8.31 -6.64 12.90
N PHE A 223 8.42 -7.68 12.07
CA PHE A 223 9.67 -8.01 11.37
C PHE A 223 10.03 -7.00 10.28
N SER A 224 9.06 -6.23 9.78
CA SER A 224 9.30 -5.16 8.80
C SER A 224 10.17 -4.03 9.33
N ILE A 225 10.48 -4.01 10.64
CA ILE A 225 11.41 -3.05 11.26
C ILE A 225 12.72 -2.91 10.46
N LEU A 226 13.27 -4.01 9.95
CA LEU A 226 14.50 -4.00 9.16
C LEU A 226 14.36 -3.24 7.85
N ALA A 227 13.20 -3.34 7.18
CA ALA A 227 12.91 -2.57 5.98
C ALA A 227 12.76 -1.07 6.30
N PHE A 228 12.23 -0.71 7.46
CA PHE A 228 12.06 0.69 7.89
C PHE A 228 13.35 1.34 8.40
N LEU A 229 14.40 0.57 8.71
CA LEU A 229 15.65 1.10 9.28
C LEU A 229 16.26 2.24 8.46
N PRO A 230 16.44 2.15 7.12
CA PRO A 230 17.11 3.21 6.38
C PRO A 230 16.37 4.54 6.45
N VAL A 231 15.05 4.51 6.22
CA VAL A 231 14.19 5.71 6.26
C VAL A 231 14.16 6.31 7.66
N THR A 232 14.08 5.46 8.69
CA THR A 232 14.00 5.88 10.09
C THR A 232 15.32 6.49 10.57
N ILE A 233 16.45 5.81 10.35
CA ILE A 233 17.78 6.27 10.74
C ILE A 233 18.10 7.60 10.05
N PHE A 234 17.84 7.70 8.74
CA PHE A 234 18.09 8.94 8.00
C PHE A 234 17.20 10.09 8.48
N SER A 235 15.94 9.80 8.85
CA SER A 235 15.04 10.79 9.47
C SER A 235 15.53 11.25 10.85
N LEU A 236 16.05 10.33 11.66
CA LEU A 236 16.66 10.64 12.97
C LEU A 236 17.90 11.52 12.81
N PHE A 237 18.75 11.27 11.82
CA PHE A 237 19.91 12.13 11.53
C PHE A 237 19.51 13.56 11.14
N ARG A 238 18.37 13.75 10.48
CA ARG A 238 17.86 15.08 10.12
C ARG A 238 17.30 15.86 11.31
N CYS A 239 16.56 15.19 12.19
CA CYS A 239 15.96 15.83 13.35
C CYS A 239 15.82 14.84 14.51
N PHE A 240 16.90 14.65 15.27
CA PHE A 240 16.95 13.58 16.28
C PHE A 240 15.90 13.74 17.38
N LYS A 241 15.91 14.85 18.13
CA LYS A 241 15.07 15.00 19.34
C LYS A 241 13.57 14.77 19.07
N LEU A 242 13.02 15.46 18.07
CA LEU A 242 11.59 15.38 17.76
C LEU A 242 11.23 14.05 17.09
N SER A 243 12.06 13.55 16.16
CA SER A 243 11.77 12.28 15.47
C SER A 243 11.88 11.10 16.44
N PHE A 244 12.87 11.10 17.33
CA PHE A 244 13.02 10.09 18.37
C PHE A 244 11.84 10.11 19.34
N LEU A 245 11.46 11.29 19.84
CA LEU A 245 10.33 11.41 20.74
C LEU A 245 9.02 10.98 20.07
N SER A 246 8.80 11.37 18.81
CA SER A 246 7.63 10.95 18.04
C SER A 246 7.58 9.45 17.82
N GLY A 247 8.72 8.82 17.49
CA GLY A 247 8.83 7.38 17.36
C GLY A 247 8.55 6.68 18.69
N LEU A 248 9.18 7.13 19.78
CA LEU A 248 9.00 6.57 21.12
C LEU A 248 7.55 6.67 21.60
N VAL A 249 6.92 7.85 21.48
CA VAL A 249 5.53 8.05 21.87
C VAL A 249 4.61 7.17 21.03
N THR A 250 4.76 7.16 19.71
CA THR A 250 3.94 6.31 18.83
C THR A 250 4.09 4.84 19.22
N SER A 251 5.32 4.36 19.42
CA SER A 251 5.58 2.98 19.77
C SER A 251 5.01 2.58 21.11
N LEU A 252 5.23 3.38 22.17
CA LEU A 252 4.70 3.10 23.49
C LEU A 252 3.17 3.16 23.51
N SER A 253 2.57 4.15 22.84
CA SER A 253 1.11 4.26 22.76
C SER A 253 0.47 3.08 22.04
N LEU A 254 1.03 2.65 20.90
CA LEU A 254 0.48 1.51 20.14
C LEU A 254 0.74 0.18 20.84
N MET A 255 1.90 -0.01 21.47
CA MET A 255 2.17 -1.21 22.27
C MET A 255 1.24 -1.30 23.48
N ALA A 256 1.02 -0.19 24.19
CA ALA A 256 0.09 -0.15 25.31
C ALA A 256 -1.35 -0.41 24.85
N LEU A 257 -1.79 0.21 23.75
CA LEU A 257 -3.10 -0.03 23.16
C LEU A 257 -3.27 -1.50 22.74
N SER A 258 -2.26 -2.08 22.08
CA SER A 258 -2.27 -3.50 21.72
C SER A 258 -2.39 -4.39 22.95
N ALA A 259 -1.59 -4.16 24.00
CA ALA A 259 -1.63 -4.97 25.21
C ALA A 259 -2.99 -4.88 25.93
N VAL A 260 -3.62 -3.70 25.94
CA VAL A 260 -4.98 -3.52 26.49
C VAL A 260 -6.01 -4.28 25.66
N VAL A 261 -5.95 -4.18 24.34
CA VAL A 261 -6.85 -4.93 23.44
C VAL A 261 -6.63 -6.43 23.59
N ASP A 262 -5.38 -6.88 23.60
CA ASP A 262 -5.02 -8.28 23.81
C ASP A 262 -5.57 -8.80 25.15
N TYR A 263 -5.49 -8.00 26.23
CA TYR A 263 -6.09 -8.35 27.51
C TYR A 263 -7.61 -8.57 27.41
N PHE A 264 -8.34 -7.68 26.74
CA PHE A 264 -9.79 -7.79 26.58
C PHE A 264 -10.21 -9.01 25.75
N PHE A 265 -9.50 -9.29 24.65
CA PHE A 265 -9.89 -10.37 23.74
C PHE A 265 -9.39 -11.75 24.18
N TYR A 266 -8.16 -11.84 24.69
CA TYR A 266 -7.59 -13.10 25.15
C TYR A 266 -7.94 -13.42 26.62
N GLY A 267 -8.47 -12.46 27.37
CA GLY A 267 -8.85 -12.65 28.78
C GLY A 267 -7.66 -12.77 29.74
N LYS A 268 -6.43 -12.49 29.28
CA LYS A 268 -5.20 -12.54 30.09
C LYS A 268 -4.23 -11.45 29.66
N TRP A 269 -3.40 -10.96 30.61
CA TRP A 269 -2.35 -10.00 30.28
C TRP A 269 -1.30 -10.67 29.39
N THR A 270 -1.29 -10.29 28.12
CA THR A 270 -0.36 -10.79 27.11
C THR A 270 -0.13 -9.71 26.06
N SER A 271 0.92 -9.87 25.26
CA SER A 271 1.20 -8.98 24.13
C SER A 271 1.46 -9.85 22.92
N SER A 272 0.53 -9.83 21.96
CA SER A 272 0.63 -10.69 20.79
C SER A 272 1.86 -10.36 19.94
N ILE A 273 2.24 -9.07 19.91
CA ILE A 273 3.42 -8.57 19.22
C ILE A 273 4.70 -9.17 19.83
N ILE A 274 4.81 -9.17 21.15
CA ILE A 274 5.97 -9.74 21.85
C ILE A 274 5.97 -11.26 21.71
N ASN A 275 4.83 -11.93 21.88
CA ASN A 275 4.73 -13.39 21.72
C ASN A 275 5.14 -13.81 20.30
N LEU A 276 4.70 -13.07 19.28
CA LEU A 276 5.06 -13.32 17.88
C LEU A 276 6.56 -13.16 17.65
N LEU A 277 7.20 -12.14 18.23
CA LEU A 277 8.65 -11.95 18.16
C LEU A 277 9.40 -13.08 18.89
N ILE A 278 8.98 -13.43 20.10
CA ILE A 278 9.58 -14.52 20.89
C ILE A 278 9.49 -15.84 20.11
N TYR A 279 8.30 -16.15 19.59
CA TYR A 279 8.06 -17.36 18.81
C TYR A 279 9.03 -17.46 17.63
N ASN A 280 9.10 -16.43 16.78
CA ASN A 280 9.92 -16.49 15.56
C ASN A 280 11.42 -16.28 15.77
N VAL A 281 11.86 -15.58 16.84
CA VAL A 281 13.28 -15.20 17.03
C VAL A 281 14.00 -16.07 18.07
N LEU A 282 13.35 -16.42 19.18
CA LEU A 282 14.02 -16.99 20.36
C LEU A 282 13.86 -18.51 20.53
N GLY A 283 13.25 -19.21 19.56
CA GLY A 283 13.37 -20.67 19.48
C GLY A 283 12.07 -21.47 19.58
N GLY A 284 10.94 -20.96 19.06
CA GLY A 284 9.71 -21.75 18.88
C GLY A 284 9.25 -21.89 17.43
N GLY A 285 9.64 -20.95 16.57
CA GLY A 285 9.23 -20.87 15.17
C GLY A 285 10.02 -21.84 14.31
N GLU A 286 9.64 -23.10 14.33
CA GLU A 286 9.96 -24.02 13.24
C GLU A 286 9.17 -23.58 11.99
N SER A 287 9.46 -22.39 11.43
CA SER A 287 8.77 -21.88 10.25
C SER A 287 8.88 -22.82 9.05
N HIS A 288 9.88 -23.71 9.07
CA HIS A 288 10.03 -24.83 8.15
C HIS A 288 8.90 -25.88 8.23
N LEU A 289 8.11 -25.93 9.32
CA LEU A 289 6.90 -26.75 9.45
C LEU A 289 5.87 -26.44 8.37
N TYR A 290 5.88 -25.20 7.87
CA TYR A 290 4.96 -24.70 6.85
C TYR A 290 5.61 -24.70 5.45
N GLY A 291 6.70 -25.45 5.29
CA GLY A 291 7.43 -25.57 4.03
C GLY A 291 8.68 -24.68 3.96
N VAL A 292 9.62 -25.09 3.13
CA VAL A 292 10.91 -24.43 2.89
C VAL A 292 11.10 -24.22 1.39
N GLU A 293 11.65 -23.08 1.03
CA GLU A 293 11.83 -22.69 -0.36
C GLU A 293 13.29 -22.36 -0.70
N GLY A 294 13.67 -22.61 -1.96
CA GLY A 294 15.04 -22.44 -2.43
C GLY A 294 15.53 -20.98 -2.38
N PRO A 295 16.86 -20.73 -2.43
CA PRO A 295 17.43 -19.37 -2.33
C PRO A 295 16.95 -18.41 -3.43
N LEU A 296 16.59 -18.95 -4.61
CA LEU A 296 16.11 -18.16 -5.75
C LEU A 296 14.62 -17.81 -5.69
N PHE A 297 13.89 -18.23 -4.65
CA PHE A 297 12.44 -18.03 -4.53
C PHE A 297 12.04 -16.57 -4.71
N TYR A 298 12.65 -15.64 -3.98
CA TYR A 298 12.29 -14.22 -4.06
C TYR A 298 12.74 -13.54 -5.36
N LEU A 299 13.77 -14.06 -6.03
CA LEU A 299 14.14 -13.58 -7.36
C LEU A 299 13.09 -14.01 -8.40
N LYS A 300 12.64 -15.27 -8.34
CA LYS A 300 11.56 -15.78 -9.20
C LYS A 300 10.24 -15.07 -8.90
N ASN A 301 9.91 -14.89 -7.62
CA ASN A 301 8.70 -14.21 -7.19
C ASN A 301 8.70 -12.73 -7.61
N GLY A 302 9.80 -12.01 -7.35
CA GLY A 302 9.96 -10.62 -7.77
C GLY A 302 9.85 -10.46 -9.28
N PHE A 303 10.47 -11.36 -10.07
CA PHE A 303 10.33 -11.35 -11.52
C PHE A 303 8.91 -11.70 -11.99
N ASN A 304 8.21 -12.62 -11.34
CA ASN A 304 6.82 -12.89 -11.68
C ASN A 304 5.93 -11.66 -11.43
N ASN A 305 6.11 -10.99 -10.29
CA ASN A 305 5.26 -9.85 -9.91
C ASN A 305 5.57 -8.54 -10.64
N PHE A 306 6.85 -8.32 -10.99
CA PHE A 306 7.33 -7.06 -11.55
C PHE A 306 8.14 -7.23 -12.84
N ASN A 307 8.31 -8.43 -13.39
CA ASN A 307 9.04 -8.69 -14.64
C ASN A 307 10.38 -7.92 -14.74
N PHE A 308 10.59 -7.17 -15.82
CA PHE A 308 11.77 -6.34 -16.02
C PHE A 308 11.84 -5.17 -15.04
N CYS A 309 10.73 -4.70 -14.47
CA CYS A 309 10.75 -3.68 -13.41
C CYS A 309 11.55 -4.17 -12.18
N PHE A 310 11.46 -5.45 -11.81
CA PHE A 310 12.28 -6.01 -10.73
C PHE A 310 13.78 -5.93 -11.04
N ILE A 311 14.15 -6.33 -12.26
CA ILE A 311 15.56 -6.32 -12.70
C ILE A 311 16.10 -4.89 -12.69
N LEU A 312 15.34 -3.94 -13.21
CA LEU A 312 15.72 -2.53 -13.21
C LEU A 312 15.86 -1.97 -11.79
N ALA A 313 14.99 -2.36 -10.85
CA ALA A 313 15.14 -1.98 -9.45
C ALA A 313 16.43 -2.51 -8.84
N LEU A 314 16.84 -3.75 -9.16
CA LEU A 314 18.12 -4.30 -8.71
C LEU A 314 19.33 -3.56 -9.33
N LEU A 315 19.23 -3.16 -10.60
CA LEU A 315 20.26 -2.41 -11.30
C LEU A 315 20.48 -0.98 -10.77
N PHE A 316 19.57 -0.44 -9.95
CA PHE A 316 19.71 0.91 -9.42
C PHE A 316 21.01 1.11 -8.61
N ILE A 317 21.44 0.14 -7.80
CA ILE A 317 22.74 0.21 -7.10
C ILE A 317 23.91 0.22 -8.09
N VAL A 318 23.83 -0.56 -9.16
CA VAL A 318 24.91 -0.68 -10.16
C VAL A 318 25.13 0.65 -10.88
N ILE A 319 24.05 1.36 -11.23
CA ILE A 319 24.16 2.65 -11.92
C ILE A 319 24.46 3.82 -10.98
N LEU A 320 24.32 3.62 -9.66
CA LEU A 320 24.43 4.67 -8.64
C LEU A 320 25.69 5.55 -8.77
N PRO A 321 26.91 5.02 -9.06
CA PRO A 321 28.09 5.86 -9.23
C PRO A 321 27.95 6.91 -10.34
N ALA A 322 27.26 6.57 -11.43
CA ALA A 322 27.01 7.48 -12.56
C ALA A 322 25.92 8.51 -12.23
N VAL A 323 24.91 8.13 -11.44
CA VAL A 323 23.74 8.98 -11.14
C VAL A 323 23.77 9.61 -9.74
N LYS A 324 24.90 9.49 -9.02
CA LYS A 324 25.04 9.89 -7.61
C LYS A 324 24.60 11.33 -7.36
N ARG A 325 24.98 12.26 -8.23
CA ARG A 325 24.65 13.69 -8.09
C ARG A 325 23.15 13.98 -8.10
N LYS A 326 22.36 13.12 -8.74
CA LYS A 326 20.91 13.32 -8.93
C LYS A 326 20.07 12.72 -7.81
N TYR A 327 20.52 11.61 -7.24
CA TYR A 327 19.69 10.77 -6.37
C TYR A 327 20.21 10.61 -4.94
N TYR A 328 21.47 10.95 -4.68
CA TYR A 328 22.05 10.85 -3.34
C TYR A 328 21.74 12.08 -2.49
N PRO A 329 21.44 11.93 -1.18
CA PRO A 329 21.25 10.66 -0.45
C PRO A 329 19.80 10.12 -0.49
N GLU A 330 18.79 10.95 -0.71
CA GLU A 330 17.43 10.62 -0.28
C GLU A 330 16.75 9.51 -1.08
N LEU A 331 16.97 9.43 -2.39
CA LEU A 331 16.36 8.36 -3.19
C LEU A 331 17.02 7.03 -2.87
N LEU A 332 18.34 7.03 -2.69
CA LEU A 332 19.07 5.83 -2.27
C LEU A 332 18.56 5.31 -0.93
N VAL A 333 18.39 6.19 0.06
CA VAL A 333 17.80 5.82 1.35
C VAL A 333 16.38 5.28 1.15
N THR A 334 15.57 5.95 0.33
CA THR A 334 14.18 5.56 0.06
C THR A 334 14.07 4.16 -0.56
N VAL A 335 14.95 3.80 -1.50
CA VAL A 335 14.88 2.49 -2.19
C VAL A 335 15.77 1.42 -1.56
N SER A 336 16.67 1.79 -0.66
CA SER A 336 17.54 0.83 0.05
C SER A 336 16.82 -0.30 0.80
N PRO A 337 15.58 -0.13 1.31
CA PRO A 337 14.83 -1.23 1.90
C PRO A 337 14.69 -2.44 0.98
N ILE A 338 14.62 -2.26 -0.35
CA ILE A 338 14.54 -3.35 -1.32
C ILE A 338 15.66 -4.35 -1.09
N TYR A 339 16.91 -3.88 -0.99
CA TYR A 339 18.08 -4.75 -0.92
C TYR A 339 18.23 -5.39 0.45
N ILE A 340 18.06 -4.60 1.51
CA ILE A 340 18.15 -5.10 2.89
C ILE A 340 17.10 -6.17 3.13
N TRP A 341 15.87 -5.89 2.70
CA TRP A 341 14.74 -6.79 2.89
C TRP A 341 14.86 -8.05 2.05
N LEU A 342 15.25 -7.93 0.77
CA LEU A 342 15.47 -9.10 -0.09
C LEU A 342 16.55 -10.02 0.47
N VAL A 343 17.67 -9.48 0.95
CA VAL A 343 18.73 -10.30 1.57
C VAL A 343 18.19 -10.98 2.83
N PHE A 344 17.60 -10.20 3.74
CA PHE A 344 17.09 -10.74 5.00
C PHE A 344 16.06 -11.85 4.79
N MET A 345 15.07 -11.62 3.93
CA MET A 345 14.02 -12.61 3.64
C MET A 345 14.57 -13.82 2.89
N SER A 346 15.52 -13.65 1.97
CA SER A 346 16.10 -14.78 1.24
C SER A 346 16.92 -15.73 2.12
N LEU A 347 17.45 -15.24 3.24
CA LEU A 347 18.16 -16.04 4.23
C LEU A 347 17.22 -16.90 5.09
N GLN A 348 15.93 -16.56 5.19
CA GLN A 348 14.97 -17.35 5.94
C GLN A 348 14.63 -18.64 5.17
N PRO A 349 14.52 -19.82 5.83
CA PRO A 349 14.12 -21.06 5.14
C PRO A 349 12.70 -21.00 4.58
N HIS A 350 11.77 -20.52 5.41
CA HIS A 350 10.37 -20.37 5.04
C HIS A 350 10.15 -19.06 4.29
N LYS A 351 9.42 -19.12 3.18
CA LYS A 351 9.26 -17.99 2.26
C LYS A 351 7.86 -17.98 1.69
N GLU A 352 7.32 -16.77 1.59
CA GLU A 352 6.00 -16.54 1.03
C GLU A 352 6.00 -15.22 0.27
N GLU A 353 5.19 -15.14 -0.78
CA GLU A 353 5.10 -13.96 -1.63
C GLU A 353 4.76 -12.68 -0.85
N ARG A 354 3.80 -12.76 0.08
CA ARG A 354 3.33 -11.64 0.89
C ARG A 354 4.41 -11.02 1.79
N PHE A 355 5.50 -11.73 2.08
CA PHE A 355 6.60 -11.19 2.89
C PHE A 355 7.35 -10.07 2.17
N LEU A 356 7.28 -9.99 0.84
CA LEU A 356 7.89 -8.90 0.07
C LEU A 356 6.99 -7.67 -0.12
N TYR A 357 5.70 -7.73 0.25
CA TYR A 357 4.78 -6.60 0.07
C TYR A 357 5.33 -5.26 0.58
N PRO A 358 6.01 -5.17 1.75
CA PRO A 358 6.52 -3.89 2.26
C PRO A 358 7.39 -3.10 1.29
N ILE A 359 8.09 -3.75 0.35
CA ILE A 359 9.02 -3.09 -0.58
C ILE A 359 8.47 -2.90 -1.99
N TYR A 360 7.27 -3.40 -2.30
CA TYR A 360 6.69 -3.38 -3.65
C TYR A 360 6.63 -1.97 -4.27
N PRO A 361 6.16 -0.93 -3.56
CA PRO A 361 6.13 0.43 -4.11
C PRO A 361 7.53 0.99 -4.43
N LEU A 362 8.53 0.59 -3.63
CA LEU A 362 9.90 1.05 -3.78
C LEU A 362 10.56 0.44 -5.02
N ILE A 363 10.19 -0.80 -5.39
CA ILE A 363 10.63 -1.45 -6.64
C ILE A 363 10.22 -0.57 -7.84
N CYS A 364 8.97 -0.09 -7.87
CA CYS A 364 8.49 0.81 -8.93
C CYS A 364 9.28 2.12 -8.97
N VAL A 365 9.59 2.72 -7.82
CA VAL A 365 10.38 3.96 -7.73
C VAL A 365 11.82 3.75 -8.21
N ALA A 366 12.48 2.68 -7.77
CA ALA A 366 13.85 2.35 -8.17
C ALA A 366 13.94 2.09 -9.68
N ALA A 367 13.03 1.27 -10.23
CA ALA A 367 12.97 1.01 -11.67
C ALA A 367 12.73 2.29 -12.48
N SER A 368 11.85 3.17 -12.00
CA SER A 368 11.58 4.47 -12.63
C SER A 368 12.83 5.34 -12.72
N ALA A 369 13.63 5.34 -11.66
CA ALA A 369 14.88 6.09 -11.61
C ALA A 369 15.92 5.53 -12.60
N VAL A 370 15.97 4.21 -12.77
CA VAL A 370 16.84 3.57 -13.77
C VAL A 370 16.41 3.94 -15.19
N ILE A 371 15.12 3.79 -15.52
CA ILE A 371 14.58 4.16 -16.86
C ILE A 371 14.84 5.64 -17.15
N GLU A 372 14.60 6.52 -16.17
CA GLU A 372 14.85 7.94 -16.34
C GLU A 372 16.32 8.26 -16.56
N SER A 373 17.24 7.42 -16.08
CA SER A 373 18.67 7.67 -16.18
C SER A 373 19.32 7.12 -17.45
N PHE A 374 18.60 6.38 -18.30
CA PHE A 374 19.20 5.78 -19.52
C PHE A 374 20.01 6.76 -20.36
N PRO A 375 19.54 7.96 -20.73
CA PRO A 375 20.32 8.88 -21.54
C PRO A 375 21.50 9.47 -20.78
N ASP A 376 21.40 9.60 -19.45
CA ASP A 376 22.46 10.16 -18.61
C ASP A 376 23.68 9.22 -18.53
N LEU A 377 23.50 7.91 -18.78
CA LEU A 377 24.60 6.93 -18.87
C LEU A 377 25.46 7.07 -20.13
N PHE A 378 24.90 7.64 -21.19
CA PHE A 378 25.58 7.79 -22.49
C PHE A 378 25.98 9.24 -22.81
N LYS A 379 25.70 10.18 -21.89
CA LYS A 379 26.17 11.56 -22.03
C LYS A 379 27.66 11.62 -21.73
N ASP A 380 28.42 12.15 -22.69
CA ASP A 380 29.82 12.43 -22.46
C ASP A 380 29.96 13.61 -21.48
N LYS A 381 30.83 13.45 -20.48
CA LYS A 381 31.03 14.43 -19.39
C LYS A 381 31.66 15.73 -19.91
N TYR A 382 32.31 15.68 -21.07
CA TYR A 382 33.07 16.78 -21.66
C TYR A 382 32.43 17.38 -22.92
N SER A 383 31.44 16.72 -23.53
CA SER A 383 30.74 17.17 -24.74
C SER A 383 29.23 17.07 -24.56
N PRO A 384 28.56 18.13 -24.07
CA PRO A 384 27.12 18.11 -23.77
C PRO A 384 26.23 18.20 -25.03
N ASP A 385 26.76 17.91 -26.21
CA ASP A 385 25.99 17.96 -27.45
C ASP A 385 24.90 16.86 -27.43
N GLU A 386 23.64 17.27 -27.29
CA GLU A 386 22.48 16.39 -27.19
C GLU A 386 22.22 15.54 -28.45
N LYS A 387 23.03 15.72 -29.50
CA LYS A 387 22.88 15.10 -30.82
C LYS A 387 23.59 13.74 -30.95
N SER A 388 24.20 13.20 -29.89
CA SER A 388 24.72 11.84 -29.93
C SER A 388 23.60 10.83 -30.22
N ILE A 389 23.76 10.03 -31.28
CA ILE A 389 22.80 9.01 -31.70
C ILE A 389 22.44 8.08 -30.54
N LEU A 390 23.41 7.75 -29.68
CA LEU A 390 23.21 6.91 -28.48
C LEU A 390 22.24 7.55 -27.47
N VAL A 391 22.35 8.87 -27.25
CA VAL A 391 21.46 9.60 -26.34
C VAL A 391 20.03 9.66 -26.91
N LEU A 392 19.89 9.82 -28.22
CA LEU A 392 18.58 9.78 -28.89
C LEU A 392 17.95 8.38 -28.81
N MET A 393 18.72 7.32 -29.07
CA MET A 393 18.28 5.93 -28.89
C MET A 393 17.86 5.66 -27.44
N ALA A 394 18.65 6.11 -26.47
CA ALA A 394 18.33 5.96 -25.05
C ALA A 394 17.06 6.71 -24.64
N LYS A 395 16.79 7.89 -25.21
CA LYS A 395 15.52 8.62 -25.02
C LYS A 395 14.34 7.82 -25.59
N GLY A 396 14.49 7.22 -26.76
CA GLY A 396 13.49 6.37 -27.41
C GLY A 396 13.24 5.03 -26.70
N LEU A 397 14.25 4.48 -26.02
CA LEU A 397 14.15 3.21 -25.30
C LEU A 397 13.24 3.29 -24.06
N ARG A 398 13.14 4.46 -23.42
CA ARG A 398 12.34 4.67 -22.20
C ARG A 398 10.87 4.23 -22.36
N PRO A 399 10.08 4.78 -23.31
CA PRO A 399 8.68 4.36 -23.49
C PRO A 399 8.55 2.91 -23.94
N ILE A 400 9.53 2.35 -24.67
CA ILE A 400 9.52 0.94 -25.10
C ILE A 400 9.64 0.02 -23.87
N VAL A 401 10.65 0.26 -23.03
CA VAL A 401 10.88 -0.54 -21.81
C VAL A 401 9.70 -0.40 -20.85
N LEU A 402 9.18 0.81 -20.65
CA LEU A 402 7.99 1.02 -19.85
C LEU A 402 6.79 0.26 -20.44
N GLY A 403 6.52 0.39 -21.73
CA GLY A 403 5.43 -0.30 -22.40
C GLY A 403 5.49 -1.83 -22.24
N LEU A 404 6.69 -2.42 -22.41
CA LEU A 404 6.90 -3.85 -22.21
C LEU A 404 6.60 -4.29 -20.77
N ILE A 405 7.07 -3.53 -19.77
CA ILE A 405 6.79 -3.80 -18.34
C ILE A 405 5.28 -3.78 -18.09
N LEU A 406 4.60 -2.72 -18.52
CA LEU A 406 3.17 -2.52 -18.28
C LEU A 406 2.32 -3.59 -18.97
N CYS A 407 2.62 -3.92 -20.24
CA CYS A 407 1.91 -4.97 -20.97
C CYS A 407 2.12 -6.35 -20.33
N ALA A 408 3.35 -6.71 -19.97
CA ALA A 408 3.64 -7.99 -19.34
C ALA A 408 3.00 -8.10 -17.95
N SER A 409 3.02 -7.02 -17.16
CA SER A 409 2.37 -6.99 -15.85
C SER A 409 0.85 -7.12 -15.96
N HIS A 410 0.23 -6.35 -16.85
CA HIS A 410 -1.22 -6.39 -17.04
C HIS A 410 -1.69 -7.75 -17.57
N SER A 411 -0.95 -8.34 -18.52
CA SER A 411 -1.21 -9.69 -19.02
C SER A 411 -1.18 -10.72 -17.89
N ARG A 412 -0.20 -10.64 -16.97
CA ARG A 412 -0.16 -11.51 -15.79
C ARG A 412 -1.37 -11.31 -14.87
N THR A 413 -1.71 -10.06 -14.55
CA THR A 413 -2.88 -9.77 -13.70
C THR A 413 -4.15 -10.36 -14.29
N PHE A 414 -4.38 -10.17 -15.59
CA PHE A 414 -5.50 -10.75 -16.31
C PHE A 414 -5.48 -12.28 -16.30
N SER A 415 -4.31 -12.89 -16.56
CA SER A 415 -4.14 -14.34 -16.53
C SER A 415 -4.43 -14.94 -15.15
N LEU A 416 -4.06 -14.26 -14.07
CA LEU A 416 -4.31 -14.74 -12.72
C LEU A 416 -5.79 -14.63 -12.33
N ILE A 417 -6.43 -13.50 -12.64
CA ILE A 417 -7.85 -13.32 -12.38
C ILE A 417 -8.67 -14.37 -13.16
N ASN A 418 -8.43 -14.54 -14.45
CA ASN A 418 -9.21 -15.52 -15.24
C ASN A 418 -8.86 -16.97 -14.93
N GLY A 419 -7.60 -17.26 -14.62
CA GLY A 419 -7.14 -18.63 -14.38
C GLY A 419 -7.43 -19.15 -12.98
N TYR A 420 -7.64 -18.28 -11.99
CA TYR A 420 -7.67 -18.65 -10.58
C TYR A 420 -8.82 -18.02 -9.77
N SER A 421 -9.82 -17.39 -10.41
CA SER A 421 -11.01 -16.85 -9.72
C SER A 421 -12.04 -17.91 -9.31
N ALA A 422 -11.89 -19.16 -9.77
CA ALA A 422 -12.86 -20.23 -9.53
C ALA A 422 -13.32 -20.36 -8.05
N PRO A 423 -12.45 -20.27 -7.03
CA PRO A 423 -12.90 -20.36 -5.64
C PRO A 423 -13.86 -19.25 -5.20
N LEU A 424 -13.75 -18.03 -5.76
CA LEU A 424 -14.71 -16.97 -5.48
C LEU A 424 -15.99 -17.10 -6.31
N GLU A 425 -15.89 -17.59 -7.55
CA GLU A 425 -17.05 -17.77 -8.43
C GLU A 425 -17.96 -18.92 -7.97
N ILE A 426 -17.38 -20.05 -7.55
CA ILE A 426 -18.14 -21.24 -7.16
C ILE A 426 -19.08 -20.93 -5.99
N TYR A 427 -18.63 -20.15 -5.00
CA TYR A 427 -19.42 -19.85 -3.80
C TYR A 427 -20.57 -18.87 -4.07
N LYS A 428 -20.53 -18.10 -5.18
CA LYS A 428 -21.67 -17.24 -5.59
C LYS A 428 -22.90 -18.05 -5.97
N HIS A 429 -22.73 -19.31 -6.37
CA HIS A 429 -23.86 -20.17 -6.70
C HIS A 429 -24.72 -20.54 -5.47
N PHE A 430 -24.21 -20.39 -4.25
CA PHE A 430 -25.03 -20.58 -3.05
C PHE A 430 -26.17 -19.56 -2.90
N GLU A 431 -26.11 -18.42 -3.58
CA GLU A 431 -27.23 -17.46 -3.55
C GLU A 431 -28.50 -17.98 -4.28
N HIS A 432 -28.39 -19.00 -5.12
CA HIS A 432 -29.43 -19.39 -6.08
C HIS A 432 -30.06 -20.79 -5.86
N HIS A 433 -30.12 -21.29 -4.62
CA HIS A 433 -30.63 -22.64 -4.36
C HIS A 433 -31.85 -22.66 -3.42
N ASP A 434 -33.04 -22.78 -4.01
CA ASP A 434 -34.33 -22.98 -3.32
C ASP A 434 -34.52 -24.42 -2.79
N ASP A 435 -33.74 -25.38 -3.29
CA ASP A 435 -33.92 -26.82 -3.02
C ASP A 435 -33.22 -27.32 -1.74
N VAL A 436 -32.49 -26.43 -1.05
CA VAL A 436 -31.67 -26.78 0.12
C VAL A 436 -32.41 -26.37 1.40
N GLY A 437 -32.75 -27.35 2.24
CA GLY A 437 -33.40 -27.09 3.52
C GLY A 437 -32.56 -26.21 4.45
N GLU A 438 -33.22 -25.43 5.31
CA GLU A 438 -32.55 -24.69 6.38
C GLU A 438 -31.67 -25.62 7.22
N GLY A 439 -30.46 -25.16 7.54
CA GLY A 439 -29.51 -25.94 8.35
C GLY A 439 -28.53 -26.78 7.53
N ALA A 440 -28.37 -26.50 6.23
CA ALA A 440 -27.42 -27.19 5.39
C ALA A 440 -25.97 -27.01 5.86
N VAL A 441 -25.14 -28.00 5.51
CA VAL A 441 -23.71 -28.04 5.83
C VAL A 441 -22.92 -27.99 4.52
N VAL A 442 -21.97 -27.05 4.44
CA VAL A 442 -20.99 -26.99 3.34
C VAL A 442 -19.77 -27.80 3.74
N CYS A 443 -19.49 -28.84 2.97
CA CYS A 443 -18.33 -29.70 3.17
C CYS A 443 -17.21 -29.32 2.20
N VAL A 444 -16.06 -28.91 2.73
CA VAL A 444 -14.89 -28.49 1.93
C VAL A 444 -13.79 -29.53 2.09
N GLY A 445 -13.27 -30.03 0.96
CA GLY A 445 -12.20 -31.03 0.93
C GLY A 445 -10.80 -30.42 0.78
N SER A 446 -10.00 -30.99 -0.13
CA SER A 446 -8.57 -30.71 -0.31
C SER A 446 -8.21 -29.27 -0.66
N GLU A 447 -9.17 -28.49 -1.14
CA GLU A 447 -9.00 -27.08 -1.45
C GLU A 447 -9.42 -26.15 -0.29
N TRP A 448 -9.40 -26.63 0.96
CA TRP A 448 -9.69 -25.80 2.15
C TRP A 448 -8.88 -24.50 2.19
N HIS A 449 -7.62 -24.53 1.73
CA HIS A 449 -6.73 -23.35 1.66
C HIS A 449 -7.17 -22.32 0.60
N ARG A 450 -8.16 -22.65 -0.23
CA ARG A 450 -8.80 -21.76 -1.21
C ARG A 450 -10.22 -21.35 -0.81
N PHE A 451 -10.69 -21.79 0.36
CA PHE A 451 -11.96 -21.33 0.91
C PHE A 451 -11.97 -19.79 0.96
N PRO A 452 -12.94 -19.10 0.34
CA PRO A 452 -12.86 -17.65 0.16
C PRO A 452 -13.11 -16.88 1.46
N SER A 453 -14.16 -17.26 2.21
CA SER A 453 -14.48 -16.83 3.58
C SER A 453 -15.97 -17.12 3.87
N SER A 454 -16.33 -17.22 5.15
CA SER A 454 -17.70 -17.21 5.68
C SER A 454 -18.53 -16.00 5.24
N PHE A 455 -17.90 -14.89 4.79
CA PHE A 455 -18.62 -13.77 4.16
C PHE A 455 -19.38 -14.18 2.88
N PHE A 456 -18.96 -15.25 2.21
CA PHE A 456 -19.58 -15.80 1.00
C PHE A 456 -20.55 -16.95 1.28
N ILE A 457 -20.80 -17.27 2.55
CA ILE A 457 -21.72 -18.33 2.97
C ILE A 457 -23.07 -17.71 3.34
N PRO A 458 -24.18 -18.04 2.65
CA PRO A 458 -25.51 -17.56 3.00
C PRO A 458 -25.97 -17.96 4.41
N GLU A 459 -26.99 -17.28 4.94
CA GLU A 459 -27.48 -17.53 6.31
C GLU A 459 -28.22 -18.87 6.48
N TYR A 460 -28.83 -19.39 5.41
CA TYR A 460 -29.52 -20.69 5.46
C TYR A 460 -28.55 -21.88 5.66
N ILE A 461 -27.25 -21.65 5.42
CA ILE A 461 -26.18 -22.61 5.67
C ILE A 461 -25.70 -22.43 7.11
N ASN A 462 -25.90 -23.46 7.93
CA ASN A 462 -25.59 -23.39 9.35
C ASN A 462 -24.10 -23.60 9.63
N GLU A 463 -23.46 -24.51 8.90
CA GLU A 463 -22.08 -24.91 9.19
C GLU A 463 -21.23 -25.11 7.93
N VAL A 464 -19.94 -24.78 8.05
CA VAL A 464 -18.89 -25.20 7.13
C VAL A 464 -18.02 -26.22 7.86
N ARG A 465 -17.76 -27.38 7.23
CA ARG A 465 -17.02 -28.50 7.82
C ARG A 465 -15.95 -28.99 6.85
N TRP A 466 -14.88 -29.55 7.39
CA TRP A 466 -13.77 -30.08 6.60
C TRP A 466 -13.97 -31.57 6.34
N ILE A 467 -13.73 -32.03 5.10
CA ILE A 467 -13.75 -33.46 4.77
C ILE A 467 -12.37 -34.05 5.10
N ASP A 468 -12.32 -35.23 5.73
CA ASP A 468 -11.08 -35.99 5.85
C ASP A 468 -10.64 -36.51 4.47
N ASP A 469 -9.76 -35.76 3.84
CA ASP A 469 -9.17 -36.02 2.53
C ASP A 469 -7.75 -36.61 2.62
N GLY A 470 -7.26 -36.88 3.84
CA GLY A 470 -5.90 -37.32 4.10
C GLY A 470 -4.94 -36.20 4.54
N PHE A 471 -5.35 -34.94 4.63
CA PHE A 471 -4.51 -33.88 5.20
C PHE A 471 -4.19 -34.16 6.68
N ARG A 472 -2.94 -33.96 7.10
CA ARG A 472 -2.45 -34.26 8.46
C ARG A 472 -1.81 -33.07 9.18
N GLY A 473 -1.91 -31.89 8.57
CA GLY A 473 -1.65 -30.63 9.27
C GLY A 473 -2.85 -30.20 10.12
N LEU A 474 -2.65 -29.19 10.95
CA LEU A 474 -3.69 -28.62 11.79
C LEU A 474 -4.59 -27.69 10.96
N LEU A 475 -5.88 -28.03 10.87
CA LEU A 475 -6.86 -27.19 10.17
C LEU A 475 -7.40 -26.06 11.07
N PRO A 476 -7.92 -24.96 10.49
CA PRO A 476 -8.68 -23.96 11.22
C PRO A 476 -9.94 -24.55 11.86
N PHE A 477 -10.31 -24.10 13.05
CA PHE A 477 -11.52 -24.53 13.76
C PHE A 477 -12.52 -23.39 13.88
N PRO A 478 -13.83 -23.65 13.87
CA PRO A 478 -14.81 -22.62 14.20
C PRO A 478 -14.54 -22.01 15.58
N PHE A 479 -14.68 -20.69 15.70
CA PHE A 479 -14.76 -20.06 17.01
C PHE A 479 -15.97 -20.61 17.76
N ASN A 480 -15.79 -20.85 19.06
CA ASN A 480 -16.86 -21.38 19.90
C ASN A 480 -17.15 -20.43 21.08
N SER A 481 -18.27 -19.71 20.97
CA SER A 481 -18.74 -18.78 22.00
C SER A 481 -19.00 -19.47 23.36
N SER A 482 -19.42 -20.73 23.39
CA SER A 482 -19.63 -21.50 24.63
C SER A 482 -18.33 -21.81 25.38
N LEU A 483 -17.18 -21.83 24.68
CA LEU A 483 -15.85 -22.04 25.26
C LEU A 483 -15.16 -20.71 25.62
N GLY A 484 -15.87 -19.58 25.48
CA GLY A 484 -15.34 -18.23 25.74
C GLY A 484 -14.95 -17.45 24.49
N GLY A 485 -15.24 -17.95 23.27
CA GLY A 485 -14.98 -17.22 22.03
C GLY A 485 -13.51 -16.86 21.88
N THR A 486 -13.19 -15.57 21.85
CA THR A 486 -11.82 -15.06 21.66
C THR A 486 -10.88 -15.35 22.84
N SER A 487 -11.43 -15.53 24.05
CA SER A 487 -10.62 -15.81 25.24
C SER A 487 -10.39 -17.31 25.47
N ALA A 488 -10.95 -18.15 24.60
CA ALA A 488 -10.82 -19.60 24.71
C ALA A 488 -9.38 -20.06 24.43
N ALA A 489 -8.94 -21.08 25.17
CA ALA A 489 -7.73 -21.85 24.88
C ALA A 489 -8.09 -23.32 24.60
N PRO A 490 -8.67 -23.65 23.43
CA PRO A 490 -9.08 -25.01 23.15
C PRO A 490 -7.90 -25.98 23.12
N SER A 491 -8.06 -27.15 23.76
CA SER A 491 -7.00 -28.15 23.90
C SER A 491 -6.61 -28.86 22.60
N TYR A 492 -7.36 -28.66 21.52
CA TYR A 492 -7.09 -29.25 20.21
C TYR A 492 -6.09 -28.45 19.37
N PHE A 493 -5.70 -27.25 19.81
CA PHE A 493 -4.66 -26.46 19.14
C PHE A 493 -3.26 -26.78 19.67
N ASN A 494 -2.27 -26.70 18.78
CA ASN A 494 -0.85 -26.91 19.09
C ASN A 494 0.02 -26.02 18.19
N ASP A 495 1.26 -25.79 18.62
CA ASP A 495 2.28 -24.99 17.90
C ASP A 495 3.16 -25.83 16.97
N LYS A 496 2.79 -27.10 16.72
CA LYS A 496 3.54 -28.09 15.94
C LYS A 496 2.87 -28.48 14.62
N ASN A 497 1.81 -27.80 14.23
CA ASN A 497 1.02 -28.10 13.03
C ASN A 497 0.56 -29.57 12.96
N GLN A 498 0.27 -30.18 14.11
CA GLN A 498 -0.21 -31.56 14.19
C GLN A 498 -1.74 -31.57 14.05
N ALA A 499 -2.27 -32.42 13.16
CA ALA A 499 -3.71 -32.61 13.03
C ALA A 499 -4.38 -32.96 14.37
N SER A 500 -5.64 -32.54 14.50
CA SER A 500 -6.49 -32.93 15.61
C SER A 500 -7.63 -33.82 15.14
N ASP A 501 -7.97 -34.86 15.90
CA ASP A 501 -9.10 -35.76 15.61
C ASP A 501 -10.46 -35.04 15.56
N LYS A 502 -10.53 -33.79 16.04
CA LYS A 502 -11.75 -32.98 16.07
C LYS A 502 -11.92 -32.08 14.85
N GLN A 503 -10.97 -32.08 13.91
CA GLN A 503 -10.92 -31.11 12.82
C GLN A 503 -11.89 -31.39 11.66
N TYR A 504 -12.60 -32.53 11.68
CA TYR A 504 -13.56 -32.91 10.64
C TYR A 504 -15.02 -32.70 11.08
#